data_AF-A0A2K3LGE3-F1
#
_entry.id   AF-A0A2K3LGE3-F1
#
_cell.length_a   1.000
_cell.length_b   1.000
_cell.length_c   1.000
_cell.angle_alpha   90.00
_cell.angle_beta   90.00
_cell.angle_gamma   90.00
#
_symmetry.space_group_name_H-M   'P 1'
#
loop_
_entity.id
_entity.type
_entity.pdbx_description
1 polymer ?
#
loop_
_entity_poly.entity_id
_entity_poly.type
_entity_poly.pdbx_seq_one_letter_code
_entity_poly.pdbx_strand_id
1 'polypeptide(L)'
;MSYTKPIVSKLYCSSSQMVFGVRKRPHVVNGGGFVVTDCSTEKVVFKVYGCGIHGKKEELILRDGDEEALLLMRRKAGMVEALSIYKKWKGYSVNYEGSQKLVFSLKEPGNSCLVKNKGIRISIEAGAVGNKGWDFEIRGYFPDKHCSIVDTRGNIVAQVIN
;
A
#
# COMPACT_ATOMS: atom_id res chain seq x y z
N MET A 1 17.55 4.39 -15.45
CA MET A 1 17.26 3.67 -14.19
C MET A 1 17.16 4.67 -13.06
N SER A 2 15.96 4.88 -12.49
CA SER A 2 15.84 5.66 -11.24
C SER A 2 16.23 4.77 -10.07
N TYR A 3 17.31 5.12 -9.36
CA TYR A 3 17.75 4.40 -8.16
C TYR A 3 16.77 4.69 -7.02
N THR A 4 15.71 3.88 -6.91
CA THR A 4 14.81 3.90 -5.75
C THR A 4 15.30 2.86 -4.75
N LYS A 5 15.67 3.30 -3.55
CA LYS A 5 16.04 2.42 -2.44
C LYS A 5 14.87 1.44 -2.17
N PRO A 6 15.15 0.14 -1.98
CA PRO A 6 14.14 -0.83 -1.59
C PRO A 6 13.40 -0.38 -0.32
N ILE A 7 12.07 -0.43 -0.35
CA ILE A 7 11.22 0.06 0.74
C ILE A 7 10.97 -1.04 1.77
N VAL A 8 10.55 -2.22 1.30
CA VAL A 8 10.25 -3.38 2.15
C VAL A 8 11.45 -4.32 2.22
N SER A 9 11.91 -4.81 1.06
CA SER A 9 13.09 -5.67 0.94
C SER A 9 13.60 -5.65 -0.51
N LYS A 10 14.90 -5.88 -0.69
CA LYS A 10 15.52 -6.07 -2.02
C LYS A 10 14.94 -7.26 -2.77
N LEU A 11 14.43 -8.27 -2.05
CA LEU A 11 13.83 -9.47 -2.64
C LEU A 11 12.59 -9.16 -3.48
N TYR A 12 11.90 -8.04 -3.21
CA TYR A 12 10.72 -7.60 -3.95
C TYR A 12 11.04 -6.52 -4.99
N CYS A 13 12.30 -6.42 -5.42
CA CYS A 13 12.72 -5.52 -6.49
C CYS A 13 13.12 -6.32 -7.72
N SER A 14 12.53 -6.02 -8.87
CA SER A 14 12.93 -6.55 -10.17
C SER A 14 13.74 -5.52 -10.95
N SER A 15 14.68 -5.99 -11.79
CA SER A 15 15.40 -5.14 -12.75
C SER A 15 14.57 -4.83 -14.00
N SER A 16 13.48 -5.58 -14.22
CA SER A 16 12.52 -5.39 -15.30
C SER A 16 11.14 -5.00 -14.76
N GLN A 17 10.28 -4.49 -15.65
CA GLN A 17 8.90 -4.20 -15.31
C GLN A 17 8.14 -5.51 -15.03
N MET A 18 7.39 -5.54 -13.92
CA MET A 18 6.53 -6.65 -13.54
C MET A 18 5.07 -6.27 -13.78
N VAL A 19 4.27 -7.21 -14.28
CA VAL A 19 2.81 -7.05 -14.47
C VAL A 19 2.10 -8.01 -13.55
N PHE A 20 1.20 -7.48 -12.72
CA PHE A 20 0.45 -8.26 -11.75
C PHE A 20 -1.04 -8.27 -12.05
N GLY A 21 -1.67 -9.43 -11.91
CA GLY A 21 -3.11 -9.63 -11.92
C GLY A 21 -3.63 -9.63 -10.49
N VAL A 22 -4.75 -8.93 -10.23
CA VAL A 22 -5.38 -8.89 -8.91
C VAL A 22 -6.78 -9.48 -8.99
N ARG A 23 -7.04 -10.50 -8.17
CA ARG A 23 -8.34 -11.16 -8.09
C ARG A 23 -8.89 -11.10 -6.67
N LYS A 24 -10.16 -10.72 -6.53
CA LYS A 24 -10.88 -10.79 -5.25
C LYS A 24 -11.16 -12.25 -4.88
N ARG A 25 -10.90 -12.63 -3.63
CA ARG A 25 -11.30 -13.92 -3.08
C ARG A 25 -12.72 -13.85 -2.51
N PRO A 26 -13.54 -14.88 -2.71
CA PRO A 26 -14.84 -15.00 -2.04
C PRO A 26 -14.68 -14.90 -0.52
N HIS A 27 -15.62 -14.22 0.14
CA HIS A 27 -15.55 -13.95 1.58
C HIS A 27 -15.54 -15.23 2.44
N VAL A 28 -16.18 -16.30 1.95
CA VAL A 28 -16.25 -17.62 2.59
C VAL A 28 -14.91 -18.35 2.67
N VAL A 29 -13.87 -17.91 1.96
CA VAL A 29 -12.53 -18.51 1.99
C VAL A 29 -11.60 -17.62 2.82
N ASN A 30 -11.24 -18.07 4.03
CA ASN A 30 -10.28 -17.40 4.93
C ASN A 30 -10.56 -15.90 5.15
N GLY A 31 -11.85 -15.50 5.20
CA GLY A 31 -12.28 -14.11 5.39
C GLY A 31 -12.20 -13.22 4.14
N GLY A 32 -11.93 -13.80 2.95
CA GLY A 32 -11.88 -13.11 1.67
C GLY A 32 -10.52 -12.47 1.35
N GLY A 33 -10.56 -11.23 0.85
CA GLY A 33 -9.36 -10.46 0.48
C GLY A 33 -8.99 -10.58 -1.00
N PHE A 34 -7.70 -10.53 -1.31
CA PHE A 34 -7.19 -10.50 -2.68
C PHE A 34 -6.04 -11.49 -2.87
N VAL A 35 -5.91 -12.02 -4.10
CA VAL A 35 -4.74 -12.76 -4.58
C VAL A 35 -4.10 -11.94 -5.68
N VAL A 36 -2.79 -11.85 -5.65
CA VAL A 36 -1.97 -11.19 -6.67
C VAL A 36 -1.15 -12.26 -7.37
N THR A 37 -1.24 -12.32 -8.69
CA THR A 37 -0.46 -13.23 -9.54
C THR A 37 0.47 -12.45 -10.44
N ASP A 38 1.65 -12.99 -10.71
CA ASP A 38 2.49 -12.52 -11.81
C ASP A 38 1.88 -12.96 -13.14
N CYS A 39 1.54 -12.02 -14.02
CA CYS A 39 0.89 -12.33 -15.29
C CYS A 39 1.80 -13.06 -16.26
N SER A 40 3.13 -13.01 -16.08
CA SER A 40 4.07 -13.70 -16.96
C SER A 40 4.23 -15.17 -16.62
N THR A 41 4.10 -15.53 -15.34
CA THR A 41 4.31 -16.90 -14.84
C THR A 41 3.04 -17.57 -14.31
N GLU A 42 1.95 -16.80 -14.19
CA GLU A 42 0.68 -17.17 -13.56
C GLU A 42 0.79 -17.58 -12.08
N LYS A 43 1.97 -17.42 -11.46
CA LYS A 43 2.22 -17.79 -10.07
C LYS A 43 1.62 -16.77 -9.12
N VAL A 44 1.09 -17.24 -8.00
CA VAL A 44 0.67 -16.38 -6.88
C VAL A 44 1.91 -15.80 -6.22
N VAL A 45 2.02 -14.48 -6.20
CA VAL A 45 3.15 -13.74 -5.62
C VAL A 45 2.79 -13.08 -4.30
N PHE A 46 1.53 -12.66 -4.12
CA PHE A 46 1.06 -12.08 -2.87
C PHE A 46 -0.38 -12.44 -2.56
N LYS A 47 -0.70 -12.40 -1.26
CA LYS A 47 -2.05 -12.61 -0.74
C LYS A 47 -2.36 -11.49 0.26
N VAL A 48 -3.49 -10.82 0.08
CA VAL A 48 -3.97 -9.79 1.00
C VAL A 48 -5.12 -10.34 1.81
N TYR A 49 -4.96 -10.34 3.12
CA TYR A 49 -5.97 -10.76 4.09
C TYR A 49 -6.56 -9.54 4.81
N GLY A 50 -7.85 -9.57 5.09
CA GLY A 50 -8.54 -8.54 5.87
C GLY A 50 -9.80 -8.02 5.18
N CYS A 51 -10.96 -8.58 5.54
CA CYS A 51 -12.27 -7.92 5.46
C CYS A 51 -13.36 -8.67 6.26
N GLY A 52 -13.06 -9.29 7.42
CA GLY A 52 -14.10 -9.77 8.34
C GLY A 52 -13.98 -11.20 8.91
N ILE A 53 -14.80 -11.39 9.96
CA ILE A 53 -15.00 -12.46 10.97
C ILE A 53 -13.90 -12.61 12.05
N HIS A 54 -12.62 -12.82 11.69
CA HIS A 54 -11.56 -13.05 12.70
C HIS A 54 -10.45 -11.97 12.76
N GLY A 55 -10.43 -11.04 11.80
CA GLY A 55 -9.44 -9.95 11.76
C GLY A 55 -9.93 -8.67 12.45
N LYS A 56 -9.01 -7.89 13.03
CA LYS A 56 -9.35 -6.56 13.57
C LYS A 56 -9.85 -5.66 12.43
N LYS A 57 -10.99 -5.00 12.65
CA LYS A 57 -11.51 -3.95 11.75
C LYS A 57 -10.36 -2.97 11.48
N GLU A 58 -10.22 -2.54 10.23
CA GLU A 58 -9.18 -1.57 9.80
C GLU A 58 -7.73 -2.09 9.75
N GLU A 59 -7.54 -3.41 9.81
CA GLU A 59 -6.25 -4.05 9.56
C GLU A 59 -6.29 -4.93 8.30
N LEU A 60 -5.19 -4.88 7.54
CA LEU A 60 -4.93 -5.76 6.40
C LEU A 60 -3.53 -6.38 6.57
N ILE A 61 -3.35 -7.63 6.17
CA ILE A 61 -2.04 -8.29 6.17
C ILE A 61 -1.70 -8.68 4.73
N LEU A 62 -0.56 -8.21 4.25
CA LEU A 62 0.06 -8.67 3.01
C LEU A 62 0.99 -9.84 3.34
N ARG A 63 0.77 -10.98 2.68
CA ARG A 63 1.64 -12.16 2.71
C ARG A 63 2.23 -12.43 1.33
N ASP A 64 3.36 -13.12 1.27
CA ASP A 64 3.91 -13.62 0.01
C ASP A 64 3.16 -14.87 -0.49
N GLY A 65 3.68 -15.49 -1.55
CA GLY A 65 3.12 -16.72 -2.13
C GLY A 65 3.10 -17.89 -1.16
N ASP A 66 4.10 -17.96 -0.27
CA ASP A 66 4.35 -19.02 0.71
C ASP A 66 3.62 -18.79 2.04
N GLU A 67 2.77 -17.76 2.11
CA GLU A 67 1.99 -17.35 3.29
C GLU A 67 2.83 -16.71 4.41
N GLU A 68 4.06 -16.27 4.16
CA GLU A 68 4.83 -15.52 5.15
C GLU A 68 4.35 -14.05 5.22
N ALA A 69 4.22 -13.53 6.45
CA ALA A 69 3.68 -12.19 6.67
C ALA A 69 4.73 -11.10 6.35
N LEU A 70 4.41 -10.24 5.38
CA LEU A 70 5.31 -9.18 4.93
C LEU A 70 5.00 -7.83 5.56
N LEU A 71 3.73 -7.42 5.48
CA LEU A 71 3.29 -6.11 5.94
C LEU A 71 1.94 -6.20 6.66
N LEU A 72 1.87 -5.58 7.83
CA LEU A 72 0.62 -5.21 8.48
C LEU A 72 0.27 -3.78 8.11
N MET A 73 -0.88 -3.58 7.47
CA MET A 73 -1.45 -2.27 7.21
C MET A 73 -2.55 -1.97 8.21
N ARG A 74 -2.48 -0.84 8.89
CA ARG A 74 -3.49 -0.40 9.87
C ARG A 74 -3.99 0.98 9.52
N ARG A 75 -5.31 1.17 9.46
CA ARG A 75 -5.92 2.49 9.44
C ARG A 75 -6.01 3.00 10.87
N LYS A 76 -5.52 4.22 11.10
CA LYS A 76 -5.73 4.90 12.38
C LYS A 76 -7.08 5.62 12.30
N ALA A 77 -8.07 5.13 13.03
CA ALA A 77 -9.24 5.93 13.38
C ALA A 77 -8.81 7.04 14.36
N GLY A 78 -9.21 8.29 14.11
CA GLY A 78 -8.98 9.38 15.07
C GLY A 78 -9.80 9.14 16.34
N MET A 79 -9.29 9.55 17.50
CA MET A 79 -9.98 9.42 18.80
C MET A 79 -11.28 10.26 18.91
N VAL A 80 -11.63 11.02 17.87
CA VAL A 80 -12.90 11.72 17.75
C VAL A 80 -13.34 11.59 16.28
N GLU A 81 -14.36 10.79 15.99
CA GLU A 81 -14.90 10.60 14.64
C GLU A 81 -15.32 11.93 13.97
N ALA A 82 -15.66 12.94 14.78
CA ALA A 82 -16.05 14.27 14.32
C ALA A 82 -14.89 15.17 13.82
N LEU A 83 -13.62 14.88 14.18
CA LEU A 83 -12.45 15.70 13.84
C LEU A 83 -11.32 14.94 13.15
N SER A 84 -11.53 13.67 12.74
CA SER A 84 -10.54 12.91 11.98
C SER A 84 -10.45 13.40 10.53
N ILE A 85 -9.93 14.60 10.33
CA ILE A 85 -9.75 15.24 9.01
C ILE A 85 -8.69 14.52 8.16
N TYR A 86 -8.03 13.48 8.69
CA TYR A 86 -7.01 12.73 7.98
C TYR A 86 -7.17 11.22 8.25
N LYS A 87 -7.83 10.52 7.32
CA LYS A 87 -7.72 9.06 7.23
C LYS A 87 -6.26 8.73 6.91
N LYS A 88 -5.57 8.12 7.87
CA LYS A 88 -4.15 7.75 7.76
C LYS A 88 -4.00 6.25 7.86
N TRP A 89 -3.29 5.68 6.90
CA TRP A 89 -2.84 4.29 6.93
C TRP A 89 -1.37 4.24 7.30
N LYS A 90 -0.98 3.19 8.00
CA LYS A 90 0.42 2.89 8.31
C LYS A 90 0.73 1.45 7.91
N GLY A 91 1.85 1.24 7.22
CA GLY A 91 2.37 -0.07 6.88
C GLY A 91 3.55 -0.42 7.77
N TYR A 92 3.49 -1.59 8.39
CA TYR A 92 4.51 -2.08 9.32
C TYR A 92 5.09 -3.38 8.79
N SER A 93 6.42 -3.49 8.77
CA SER A 93 7.08 -4.79 8.59
C SER A 93 7.02 -5.55 9.90
N VAL A 94 6.80 -6.85 9.82
CA VAL A 94 6.80 -7.76 10.98
C VAL A 94 8.10 -8.55 10.92
N ASN A 95 8.91 -8.53 11.98
CA ASN A 95 10.08 -9.40 12.07
C ASN A 95 9.70 -10.78 12.66
N TYR A 96 10.62 -11.74 12.62
CA TYR A 96 10.40 -13.09 13.16
C TYR A 96 10.01 -13.12 14.64
N GLU A 97 10.45 -12.13 15.42
CA GLU A 97 10.11 -11.97 16.85
C GLU A 97 8.71 -11.35 17.05
N GLY A 98 7.99 -11.05 15.97
CA GLY A 98 6.66 -10.42 15.99
C GLY A 98 6.67 -8.91 16.25
N SER A 99 7.84 -8.30 16.39
CA SER A 99 7.98 -6.85 16.54
C SER A 99 7.63 -6.14 15.23
N GLN A 100 6.98 -4.98 15.36
CA GLN A 100 6.46 -4.21 14.24
C GLN A 100 7.28 -2.94 14.06
N LYS A 101 7.88 -2.78 12.88
CA LYS A 101 8.60 -1.56 12.49
C LYS A 101 7.80 -0.79 11.45
N LEU A 102 7.59 0.50 11.67
CA LEU A 102 6.92 1.37 10.69
C LEU A 102 7.78 1.47 9.43
N VAL A 103 7.17 1.19 8.27
CA VAL A 103 7.82 1.26 6.95
C VAL A 103 7.35 2.49 6.20
N PHE A 104 6.04 2.73 6.17
CA PHE A 104 5.46 3.89 5.50
C PHE A 104 4.16 4.36 6.17
N SER A 105 3.82 5.62 5.89
CA SER A 105 2.52 6.21 6.21
C SER A 105 1.86 6.71 4.93
N LEU A 106 0.55 6.49 4.80
CA LEU A 106 -0.27 7.01 3.72
C LEU A 106 -1.30 7.98 4.30
N LYS A 107 -1.39 9.16 3.70
CA LYS A 107 -2.31 10.22 4.09
C LYS A 107 -3.29 10.48 2.96
N GLU A 108 -4.57 10.23 3.21
CA GLU A 108 -5.64 10.60 2.29
C GLU A 108 -5.82 12.14 2.25
N PRO A 109 -6.35 12.69 1.14
CA PRO A 109 -6.77 14.09 1.09
C PRO A 109 -7.68 14.40 2.28
N GLY A 110 -7.49 15.55 2.92
CA GLY A 110 -8.42 16.01 3.95
C GLY A 110 -9.72 16.50 3.32
N ASN A 111 -10.85 16.28 3.98
CA ASN A 111 -12.18 16.71 3.50
C ASN A 111 -12.45 18.21 3.65
N SER A 112 -11.42 19.07 3.75
CA SER A 112 -11.64 20.51 3.97
C SER A 112 -11.80 21.27 2.65
N CYS A 113 -12.93 21.98 2.54
CA CYS A 113 -13.30 22.87 1.42
C CYS A 113 -12.25 23.97 1.12
N LEU A 114 -11.31 24.21 2.03
CA LEU A 114 -10.34 25.31 1.97
C LEU A 114 -8.93 24.89 1.53
N VAL A 115 -8.65 23.60 1.36
CA VAL A 115 -7.33 23.12 0.95
C VAL A 115 -7.44 22.48 -0.42
N LYS A 116 -6.80 23.07 -1.43
CA LYS A 116 -6.68 22.51 -2.78
C LYS A 116 -6.37 21.01 -2.68
N ASN A 117 -7.21 20.21 -3.32
CA ASN A 117 -7.24 18.75 -3.34
C ASN A 117 -5.82 18.17 -3.49
N LYS A 118 -5.19 17.80 -2.36
CA LYS A 118 -3.88 17.13 -2.37
C LYS A 118 -4.15 15.64 -2.55
N GLY A 119 -3.60 15.02 -3.60
CA GLY A 119 -3.71 13.58 -3.83
C GLY A 119 -3.23 12.75 -2.63
N ILE A 120 -3.51 11.44 -2.65
CA ILE A 120 -3.06 10.53 -1.60
C ILE A 120 -1.52 10.52 -1.60
N ARG A 121 -0.90 10.79 -0.45
CA ARG A 121 0.56 10.87 -0.32
C ARG A 121 1.10 9.76 0.57
N ILE A 122 2.27 9.25 0.20
CA ILE A 122 2.98 8.19 0.89
C ILE A 122 4.32 8.74 1.36
N SER A 123 4.65 8.53 2.63
CA SER A 123 5.95 8.88 3.24
C SER A 123 6.60 7.61 3.78
N ILE A 124 7.89 7.41 3.52
CA ILE A 124 8.69 6.28 4.02
C ILE A 124 9.35 6.69 5.35
N GLU A 125 9.34 5.81 6.34
CA GLU A 125 9.88 6.10 7.68
C GLU A 125 11.42 6.27 7.67
N ALA A 126 12.12 5.55 6.79
CA ALA A 126 13.59 5.53 6.72
C ALA A 126 14.22 6.77 6.06
N GLY A 127 13.55 7.92 6.13
CA GLY A 127 13.99 9.21 5.63
C GLY A 127 13.18 9.64 4.40
N ALA A 128 12.35 10.67 4.57
CA ALA A 128 11.78 11.40 3.44
C ALA A 128 12.95 11.86 2.55
N VAL A 129 12.98 11.41 1.29
CA VAL A 129 14.11 11.65 0.37
C VAL A 129 14.13 13.13 -0.09
N GLY A 130 13.25 13.99 0.43
CA GLY A 130 13.28 15.42 0.16
C GLY A 130 12.42 16.29 1.07
N ASN A 131 12.55 17.61 0.87
CA ASN A 131 11.92 18.68 1.66
C ASN A 131 10.38 18.72 1.60
N LYS A 132 9.75 17.86 0.80
CA LYS A 132 8.29 17.86 0.57
C LYS A 132 7.49 17.14 1.66
N GLY A 133 8.14 16.38 2.54
CA GLY A 133 7.51 15.61 3.61
C GLY A 133 6.75 14.35 3.15
N TRP A 134 6.91 13.96 1.88
CA TRP A 134 6.36 12.75 1.26
C TRP A 134 7.30 12.27 0.15
N ASP A 135 7.21 10.98 -0.18
CA ASP A 135 8.11 10.28 -1.11
C ASP A 135 7.38 9.86 -2.39
N PHE A 136 6.08 9.54 -2.28
CA PHE A 136 5.23 9.24 -3.43
C PHE A 136 3.86 9.90 -3.35
N GLU A 137 3.23 10.04 -4.50
CA GLU A 137 1.85 10.49 -4.67
C GLU A 137 1.08 9.50 -5.54
N ILE A 138 -0.11 9.11 -5.11
CA ILE A 138 -1.06 8.38 -5.94
C ILE A 138 -1.87 9.41 -6.72
N ARG A 139 -1.85 9.29 -8.04
CA ARG A 139 -2.55 10.17 -8.99
C ARG A 139 -3.61 9.41 -9.76
N GLY A 140 -4.52 10.19 -10.35
CA GLY A 140 -5.57 9.72 -11.23
C GLY A 140 -6.77 9.14 -10.49
N TYR A 141 -7.54 8.27 -11.16
CA TYR A 141 -8.85 7.82 -10.68
C TYR A 141 -9.01 6.31 -10.85
N PHE A 142 -9.24 5.62 -9.73
CA PHE A 142 -9.21 4.16 -9.68
C PHE A 142 -10.37 3.48 -10.43
N PRO A 143 -11.64 3.98 -10.34
CA PRO A 143 -12.74 3.39 -11.11
C PRO A 143 -12.51 3.37 -12.62
N ASP A 144 -11.81 4.36 -13.15
CA ASP A 144 -11.43 4.44 -14.58
C ASP A 144 -10.13 3.67 -14.90
N LYS A 145 -9.60 2.91 -13.92
CA LYS A 145 -8.31 2.20 -14.01
C LYS A 145 -7.13 3.10 -14.40
N HIS A 146 -7.23 4.40 -14.17
CA HIS A 146 -6.22 5.39 -14.54
C HIS A 146 -5.48 5.87 -13.30
N CYS A 147 -4.95 4.95 -12.50
CA CYS A 147 -4.19 5.26 -11.28
C CYS A 147 -2.70 5.00 -11.46
N SER A 148 -1.87 5.92 -10.95
CA SER A 148 -0.40 5.78 -10.96
C SER A 148 0.20 6.19 -9.62
N ILE A 149 1.27 5.52 -9.21
CA ILE A 149 2.13 5.94 -8.10
C ILE A 149 3.34 6.66 -8.72
N VAL A 150 3.58 7.89 -8.27
CA VAL A 150 4.61 8.78 -8.83
C VAL A 150 5.56 9.23 -7.72
N ASP A 151 6.87 9.22 -7.97
CA ASP A 151 7.87 9.71 -7.03
C ASP A 151 7.93 11.25 -6.96
N THR A 152 8.73 11.79 -6.03
CA THR A 152 8.88 13.26 -5.85
C THR A 152 9.49 13.98 -7.05
N ARG A 153 10.15 13.25 -7.97
CA ARG A 153 10.77 13.74 -9.20
C ARG A 153 9.82 13.67 -10.40
N GLY A 154 8.65 13.05 -10.25
CA GLY A 154 7.67 12.90 -11.32
C GLY A 154 7.77 11.58 -12.09
N ASN A 155 8.63 10.64 -11.69
CA ASN A 155 8.73 9.34 -12.34
C ASN A 155 7.58 8.43 -11.88
N ILE A 156 6.93 7.75 -12.83
CA ILE A 156 5.93 6.72 -12.53
C ILE A 156 6.66 5.47 -12.03
N VAL A 157 6.34 5.01 -10.82
CA VAL A 157 6.93 3.81 -10.20
C VAL A 157 5.98 2.61 -10.21
N ALA A 158 4.68 2.85 -10.38
CA ALA A 158 3.67 1.83 -10.62
C ALA A 158 2.44 2.45 -11.28
N GLN A 159 1.69 1.68 -12.05
CA GLN A 159 0.43 2.13 -12.66
C GLN A 159 -0.55 0.97 -12.83
N VAL A 160 -1.84 1.29 -12.79
CA VAL A 160 -2.89 0.39 -13.25
C VAL A 160 -2.92 0.44 -14.77
N ILE A 161 -2.85 -0.72 -15.42
CA ILE A 161 -2.96 -0.87 -16.86
C ILE A 161 -4.34 -1.47 -17.19
N ASN A 162 -4.91 -1.08 -18.33
CA ASN A 162 -6.18 -1.61 -18.81
C ASN A 162 -5.96 -2.84 -19.70
#